data_AF-A0A714M4Q6-F1
#
_entry.id   AF-A0A714M4Q6-F1
#
_cell.length_a   1.000
_cell.length_b   1.000
_cell.length_c   1.000
_cell.angle_alpha   90.00
_cell.angle_beta   90.00
_cell.angle_gamma   90.00
#
_symmetry.space_group_name_H-M   'P 1'
#
loop_
_entity.id
_entity.type
_entity.pdbx_description
1 polymer ?
#
loop_
_entity_poly.entity_id
_entity_poly.type
_entity_poly.pdbx_seq_one_letter_code
_entity_poly.pdbx_strand_id
1 'polypeptide(L)'
;MSKNYPNQKPAFLFDAVEQQLHAGITVEAYQTLQAENKRLNIRLDNAMKTFQQQKNEISELQGERDSLRRMVDNSVQNIDQRSETTYLNIIGGLLFLMLGRSPAGIKQSVFENQSSIISNLLGHFEGKPGMSSRTLEAKFAEANKSIKS
;
A
#
# COMPACT_ATOMS: atom_id res chain seq x y z
N MET A 1 61.54 8.08 57.29
CA MET A 1 60.33 7.31 56.92
C MET A 1 59.31 8.29 56.34
N SER A 2 59.43 8.63 55.07
CA SER A 2 58.52 9.58 54.41
C SER A 2 57.27 8.82 53.95
N LYS A 3 56.14 9.09 54.60
CA LYS A 3 54.82 8.62 54.14
C LYS A 3 54.43 9.47 52.93
N ASN A 4 54.52 8.89 51.73
CA ASN A 4 54.04 9.53 50.51
C ASN A 4 52.51 9.41 50.47
N TYR A 5 51.80 10.54 50.56
CA TYR A 5 50.36 10.62 50.36
C TYR A 5 50.09 11.12 48.94
N PRO A 6 49.64 10.26 48.00
CA PRO A 6 49.53 10.59 46.58
C PRO A 6 48.54 11.71 46.24
N ASN A 7 47.75 12.17 47.21
CA ASN A 7 46.71 13.18 47.03
C ASN A 7 47.04 14.53 47.67
N GLN A 8 48.24 14.72 48.25
CA GLN A 8 48.65 16.01 48.79
C GLN A 8 49.40 16.83 47.73
N LYS A 9 48.94 18.07 47.48
CA LYS A 9 49.59 19.06 46.62
C LYS A 9 50.46 20.00 47.47
N PRO A 10 51.79 19.79 47.54
CA PRO A 10 52.65 20.55 48.46
C PRO A 10 52.84 22.00 48.00
N ALA A 11 52.93 22.93 48.96
CA ALA A 11 52.90 24.38 48.72
C ALA A 11 54.09 24.94 47.93
N PHE A 12 55.16 24.16 47.76
CA PHE A 12 56.32 24.58 46.97
C PHE A 12 56.14 24.36 45.46
N LEU A 13 55.15 23.56 45.04
CA LEU A 13 54.87 23.26 43.63
C LEU A 13 53.53 23.82 43.14
N PHE A 14 52.62 24.15 44.05
CA PHE A 14 51.26 24.58 43.75
C PHE A 14 50.92 25.81 44.59
N ASP A 15 50.34 26.83 43.97
CA ASP A 15 49.88 28.01 44.70
C ASP A 15 48.62 27.73 45.53
N ALA A 16 48.21 28.68 46.38
CA ALA A 16 47.07 28.49 47.29
C ALA A 16 45.75 28.17 46.56
N VAL A 17 45.59 28.64 45.32
CA VAL A 17 44.41 28.41 44.50
C VAL A 17 44.46 27.00 43.88
N GLU A 18 45.62 26.59 43.37
CA GLU A 18 45.87 25.26 42.79
C GLU A 18 45.86 24.13 43.83
N GLN A 19 46.19 24.43 45.09
CA GLN A 19 46.03 23.53 46.22
C GLN A 19 44.56 23.28 46.59
N GLN A 20 43.71 24.32 46.50
CA GLN A 20 42.27 24.24 46.74
C GLN A 20 41.49 23.65 45.55
N LEU A 21 41.99 23.85 44.33
CA LEU A 21 41.49 23.19 43.13
C LEU A 21 41.86 21.71 43.18
N HIS A 22 40.93 20.86 43.62
CA HIS A 22 41.05 19.40 43.48
C HIS A 22 41.05 19.03 41.98
N ALA A 23 42.23 18.98 41.37
CA ALA A 23 42.44 18.58 39.97
C ALA A 23 42.35 17.05 39.75
N GLY A 24 41.74 16.31 40.67
CA GLY A 24 41.50 14.88 40.56
C GLY A 24 40.00 14.64 40.45
N ILE A 25 39.60 13.77 39.52
CA ILE A 25 38.23 13.25 39.42
C ILE A 25 37.75 12.92 40.84
N THR A 26 36.81 13.71 41.36
CA THR A 26 36.30 13.48 42.71
C THR A 26 35.46 12.20 42.68
N VAL A 27 35.48 11.46 43.79
CA VAL A 27 34.67 10.23 43.93
C VAL A 27 33.20 10.53 43.69
N GLU A 28 32.74 11.70 44.15
CA GLU A 28 31.38 12.19 43.92
C GLU A 28 31.07 12.43 42.43
N ALA A 29 31.94 13.13 41.69
CA ALA A 29 31.75 13.35 40.25
C ALA A 29 31.71 12.03 39.47
N TYR A 30 32.55 11.06 39.84
CA TYR A 30 32.53 9.72 39.26
C TYR A 30 31.22 8.97 39.58
N GLN A 31 30.74 9.03 40.83
CA GLN A 31 29.48 8.40 41.23
C GLN A 31 28.27 9.01 40.52
N THR A 32 28.23 10.34 40.36
CA THR A 32 27.18 11.03 39.62
C THR A 32 27.17 10.61 38.15
N LEU A 33 28.34 10.61 37.49
CA LEU A 33 28.45 10.13 36.10
C LEU A 33 28.09 8.65 35.95
N GLN A 34 28.44 7.81 36.93
CA GLN A 34 28.06 6.41 36.94
C GLN A 34 26.54 6.23 37.08
N ALA A 35 25.88 6.98 37.97
CA ALA A 35 24.44 6.96 38.14
C ALA A 35 23.72 7.42 36.86
N GLU A 36 24.23 8.46 36.21
CA GLU A 36 23.69 8.93 34.94
C GLU A 36 23.85 7.91 33.81
N ASN A 37 25.02 7.28 33.69
CA ASN A 37 25.22 6.19 32.73
C ASN A 37 24.24 5.02 32.95
N LYS A 38 24.03 4.63 34.21
CA LYS A 38 23.03 3.60 34.55
C LYS A 38 21.62 4.02 34.11
N ARG A 39 21.22 5.27 34.37
CA ARG A 39 19.93 5.83 33.95
C ARG A 39 19.78 5.83 32.42
N LEU A 40 20.81 6.25 31.70
CA LEU A 40 20.82 6.27 30.24
C LEU A 40 20.71 4.86 29.66
N ASN A 41 21.43 3.88 30.22
CA ASN A 41 21.35 2.48 29.79
C ASN A 41 19.94 1.90 29.97
N ILE A 42 19.28 2.19 31.10
CA ILE A 42 17.88 1.77 31.33
C ILE A 42 16.95 2.41 30.30
N ARG A 43 17.12 3.71 30.02
CA ARG A 43 16.31 4.41 29.02
C ARG A 43 16.52 3.85 27.61
N LEU A 44 17.76 3.51 27.26
CA LEU A 44 18.10 2.91 25.98
C LEU A 44 17.46 1.53 25.82
N ASP A 45 17.57 0.67 26.84
CA ASP A 45 16.96 -0.66 26.83
C ASP A 45 15.43 -0.59 26.69
N ASN A 46 14.78 0.32 27.44
CA ASN A 46 13.35 0.55 27.32
C ASN A 46 12.96 1.05 25.91
N ALA A 47 13.72 2.01 25.36
CA ALA A 47 13.47 2.52 24.01
C ALA A 47 13.63 1.42 22.94
N MET A 48 14.65 0.57 23.07
CA MET A 48 14.87 -0.56 22.17
C MET A 48 13.71 -1.57 22.23
N LYS A 49 13.23 -1.88 23.44
CA LYS A 49 12.07 -2.76 23.63
C LYS A 49 10.81 -2.21 23.00
N THR A 50 10.49 -0.93 23.26
CA THR A 50 9.32 -0.26 22.65
C THR A 50 9.44 -0.21 21.14
N PHE A 51 10.61 0.13 20.59
CA PHE A 51 10.83 0.15 19.16
C PHE A 51 10.62 -1.22 18.53
N GLN A 52 11.15 -2.28 19.14
CA GLN A 52 10.97 -3.63 18.64
C GLN A 52 9.49 -4.06 18.66
N GLN A 53 8.77 -3.72 19.73
CA GLN A 53 7.34 -4.00 19.85
C GLN A 53 6.54 -3.27 18.76
N GLN A 54 6.77 -1.97 18.59
CA GLN A 54 6.11 -1.16 17.56
C GLN A 54 6.42 -1.66 16.15
N LYS A 55 7.67 -2.06 15.90
CA LYS A 55 8.07 -2.63 14.60
C LYS A 55 7.32 -3.93 14.30
N ASN A 56 7.15 -4.79 15.29
CA ASN A 56 6.39 -6.03 15.13
C ASN A 56 4.91 -5.73 14.86
N GLU A 57 4.29 -4.83 15.64
CA GLU A 57 2.90 -4.42 15.47
C GLU A 57 2.65 -3.79 14.10
N ILE A 58 3.53 -2.91 13.63
CA ILE A 58 3.45 -2.34 12.27
C ILE A 58 3.53 -3.45 11.22
N SER A 59 4.42 -4.43 11.38
CA SER A 59 4.53 -5.54 10.43
C SER A 59 3.27 -6.39 10.39
N GLU A 60 2.66 -6.66 11.54
CA GLU A 60 1.41 -7.42 11.65
C GLU A 60 0.25 -6.66 11.01
N LEU A 61 0.07 -5.38 11.35
CA LEU A 61 -0.95 -4.51 10.77
C LEU A 61 -0.79 -4.35 9.25
N GLN A 62 0.45 -4.26 8.76
CA GLN A 62 0.73 -4.23 7.32
C GLN A 62 0.31 -5.54 6.65
N GLY A 63 0.62 -6.69 7.25
CA GLY A 63 0.21 -8.00 6.75
C GLY A 63 -1.31 -8.17 6.71
N GLU A 64 -2.01 -7.74 7.76
CA GLU A 64 -3.47 -7.76 7.81
C GLU A 64 -4.09 -6.84 6.76
N ARG A 65 -3.63 -5.58 6.68
CA ARG A 65 -4.06 -4.62 5.66
C ARG A 65 -3.91 -5.18 4.25
N ASP A 66 -2.78 -5.80 3.94
CA ASP A 66 -2.51 -6.36 2.61
C ASP A 66 -3.37 -7.58 2.29
N SER A 67 -3.75 -8.34 3.31
CA SER A 67 -4.68 -9.45 3.17
C SER A 67 -6.10 -8.95 2.93
N LEU A 68 -6.55 -7.96 3.71
CA LEU A 68 -7.85 -7.31 3.54
C LEU A 68 -7.99 -6.65 2.17
N ARG A 69 -6.97 -5.89 1.72
CA ARG A 69 -6.96 -5.28 0.38
C ARG A 69 -7.11 -6.33 -0.72
N ARG A 70 -6.34 -7.42 -0.64
CA ARG A 70 -6.44 -8.51 -1.62
C ARG A 70 -7.83 -9.15 -1.66
N MET A 71 -8.47 -9.34 -0.51
CA MET A 71 -9.84 -9.88 -0.48
C MET A 71 -10.85 -8.94 -1.14
N VAL A 72 -10.77 -7.64 -0.82
CA VAL A 72 -11.66 -6.62 -1.40
C VAL A 72 -11.42 -6.53 -2.91
N ASP A 73 -10.18 -6.36 -3.35
CA ASP A 73 -9.82 -6.23 -4.76
C ASP A 73 -10.29 -7.46 -5.55
N ASN A 74 -10.01 -8.67 -5.05
CA ASN A 74 -10.48 -9.90 -5.71
C ASN A 74 -12.01 -9.98 -5.77
N SER A 75 -12.71 -9.60 -4.71
CA SER A 75 -14.19 -9.63 -4.70
C SER A 75 -14.78 -8.64 -5.72
N VAL A 76 -14.25 -7.42 -5.80
CA VAL A 76 -14.69 -6.39 -6.73
C VAL A 76 -14.40 -6.81 -8.17
N GLN A 77 -13.20 -7.30 -8.45
CA GLN A 77 -12.82 -7.80 -9.78
C GLN A 77 -13.69 -8.98 -10.22
N ASN A 78 -13.99 -9.92 -9.34
CA ASN A 78 -14.87 -11.05 -9.65
C ASN A 78 -16.32 -10.61 -9.93
N ILE A 79 -16.83 -9.62 -9.18
CA ILE A 79 -18.17 -9.05 -9.41
C ILE A 79 -18.21 -8.35 -10.77
N ASP A 80 -17.17 -7.58 -11.10
CA ASP A 80 -17.06 -6.87 -12.37
C ASP A 80 -16.99 -7.85 -13.54
N GLN A 81 -16.14 -8.87 -13.46
CA GLN A 81 -15.99 -9.89 -14.51
C GLN A 81 -17.29 -10.68 -14.74
N ARG A 82 -18.01 -11.03 -13.67
CA ARG A 82 -19.29 -11.74 -13.78
C ARG A 82 -20.36 -10.85 -14.44
N SER A 83 -20.41 -9.59 -14.04
CA SER A 83 -21.36 -8.61 -14.59
C SER A 83 -21.04 -8.33 -16.06
N GLU A 84 -19.76 -8.15 -16.39
CA GLU A 84 -19.29 -7.95 -17.76
C GLU A 84 -19.63 -9.15 -18.66
N THR A 85 -19.34 -10.38 -18.22
CA THR A 85 -19.72 -11.60 -18.95
C THR A 85 -21.23 -11.65 -19.19
N THR A 86 -22.03 -11.29 -18.18
CA THR A 86 -23.49 -11.23 -18.30
C THR A 86 -23.91 -10.22 -19.39
N TYR A 87 -23.33 -9.02 -19.39
CA TYR A 87 -23.63 -8.01 -20.40
C TYR A 87 -23.17 -8.43 -21.80
N LEU A 88 -21.99 -9.03 -21.93
CA LEU A 88 -21.50 -9.56 -23.20
C LEU A 88 -22.41 -10.64 -23.76
N ASN A 89 -22.93 -11.54 -22.92
CA ASN A 89 -23.90 -12.56 -23.33
C ASN A 89 -25.23 -11.94 -23.79
N ILE A 90 -25.75 -10.94 -23.06
CA ILE A 90 -26.96 -10.21 -23.46
C ILE A 90 -26.75 -9.53 -24.81
N ILE A 91 -25.63 -8.80 -24.98
CA ILE A 91 -25.29 -8.10 -26.22
C ILE A 91 -25.15 -9.12 -27.37
N GLY A 92 -24.45 -10.24 -27.14
CA GLY A 92 -24.26 -11.28 -28.15
C GLY A 92 -25.58 -11.91 -28.57
N GLY A 93 -26.49 -12.16 -27.62
CA GLY A 93 -27.83 -12.67 -27.91
C GLY A 93 -28.68 -11.68 -28.70
N LEU A 94 -28.62 -10.41 -28.35
CA LEU A 94 -29.30 -9.34 -29.11
C LEU A 94 -28.74 -9.22 -30.54
N LEU A 95 -27.42 -9.27 -30.71
CA LEU A 95 -26.79 -9.24 -32.03
C LEU A 95 -27.20 -10.47 -32.86
N PHE A 96 -27.22 -11.66 -32.25
CA PHE A 96 -27.66 -12.89 -32.90
C PHE A 96 -29.11 -12.80 -33.38
N LEU A 97 -30.01 -12.27 -32.54
CA LEU A 97 -31.41 -12.06 -32.92
C LEU A 97 -31.53 -11.01 -34.03
N MET A 98 -30.91 -9.83 -33.87
CA MET A 98 -31.02 -8.74 -34.85
C MET A 98 -30.54 -9.13 -36.24
N LEU A 99 -29.45 -9.90 -36.32
CA LEU A 99 -28.87 -10.37 -37.60
C LEU A 99 -29.44 -11.73 -38.04
N GLY A 100 -30.30 -12.33 -37.23
CA GLY A 100 -30.85 -13.64 -37.42
C GLY A 100 -32.13 -13.66 -38.26
N ARG A 101 -32.60 -14.88 -38.51
CA ARG A 101 -33.90 -15.16 -39.12
C ARG A 101 -34.70 -16.05 -38.19
N SER A 102 -36.01 -15.89 -38.20
CA SER A 102 -36.91 -16.83 -37.54
C SER A 102 -36.83 -18.22 -38.18
N PRO A 103 -37.33 -19.28 -37.52
CA PRO A 103 -37.41 -20.61 -38.13
C PRO A 103 -38.19 -20.64 -39.45
N ALA A 104 -39.11 -19.69 -39.66
CA ALA A 104 -39.84 -19.49 -40.91
C ALA A 104 -39.06 -18.70 -41.98
N GLY A 105 -37.79 -18.36 -41.74
CA GLY A 105 -36.91 -17.65 -42.66
C GLY A 105 -37.08 -16.12 -42.70
N ILE A 106 -37.92 -15.56 -41.84
CA ILE A 106 -38.21 -14.11 -41.79
C ILE A 106 -37.09 -13.40 -41.03
N LYS A 107 -36.53 -12.32 -41.61
CA LYS A 107 -35.54 -11.48 -40.92
C LYS A 107 -36.14 -10.89 -39.64
N GLN A 108 -35.40 -10.99 -38.54
CA GLN A 108 -35.87 -10.49 -37.25
C GLN A 108 -35.62 -8.98 -37.07
N SER A 109 -34.74 -8.38 -37.87
CA SER A 109 -34.57 -6.93 -37.91
C SER A 109 -34.28 -6.42 -39.32
N VAL A 110 -34.24 -5.08 -39.45
CA VAL A 110 -33.88 -4.36 -40.68
C VAL A 110 -32.36 -4.31 -40.92
N PHE A 111 -31.55 -4.71 -39.94
CA PHE A 111 -30.10 -4.64 -40.03
C PHE A 111 -29.51 -5.87 -40.72
N GLU A 112 -28.65 -5.64 -41.71
CA GLU A 112 -28.04 -6.71 -42.52
C GLU A 112 -26.72 -7.21 -41.94
N ASN A 113 -26.00 -6.34 -41.24
CA ASN A 113 -24.68 -6.67 -40.68
C ASN A 113 -24.35 -5.79 -39.48
N GLN A 114 -23.31 -6.19 -38.76
CA GLN A 114 -22.86 -5.51 -37.56
C GLN A 114 -22.45 -4.04 -37.81
N SER A 115 -21.86 -3.72 -38.96
CA SER A 115 -21.48 -2.35 -39.31
C SER A 115 -22.68 -1.41 -39.45
N SER A 116 -23.82 -1.92 -39.95
CA SER A 116 -25.07 -1.15 -40.04
C SER A 116 -25.65 -0.83 -38.67
N ILE A 117 -25.52 -1.75 -37.70
CA ILE A 117 -25.91 -1.55 -36.30
C ILE A 117 -25.02 -0.50 -35.66
N ILE A 118 -23.69 -0.62 -35.82
CA ILE A 118 -22.72 0.33 -35.26
C ILE A 118 -22.98 1.75 -35.80
N SER A 119 -23.18 1.88 -37.11
CA SER A 119 -23.45 3.17 -37.74
C SER A 119 -24.73 3.82 -37.18
N ASN A 120 -25.78 3.02 -36.96
CA ASN A 120 -27.01 3.52 -36.34
C ASN A 120 -26.83 3.90 -34.87
N LEU A 121 -26.09 3.10 -34.09
CA LEU A 121 -25.78 3.42 -32.69
C LEU A 121 -24.99 4.72 -32.56
N LEU A 122 -24.00 4.92 -33.43
CA LEU A 122 -23.22 6.17 -33.48
C LEU A 122 -24.12 7.36 -33.80
N GLY A 123 -25.01 7.24 -34.80
CA GLY A 123 -25.91 8.33 -35.16
C GLY A 123 -26.93 8.72 -34.09
N HIS A 124 -27.35 7.77 -33.24
CA HIS A 124 -28.38 8.03 -32.20
C HIS A 124 -27.79 8.34 -30.81
N PHE A 125 -26.59 7.86 -30.51
CA PHE A 125 -26.00 7.93 -29.18
C PHE A 125 -24.60 8.55 -29.16
N GLU A 126 -24.30 9.39 -30.14
CA GLU A 126 -23.06 10.16 -30.18
C GLU A 126 -22.83 10.92 -28.86
N GLY A 127 -21.58 10.96 -28.41
CA GLY A 127 -21.17 11.66 -27.18
C GLY A 127 -21.42 10.90 -25.88
N LYS A 128 -22.11 9.74 -25.90
CA LYS A 128 -22.19 8.89 -24.71
C LYS A 128 -20.85 8.18 -24.45
N PRO A 129 -20.33 8.18 -23.21
CA PRO A 129 -19.12 7.45 -22.86
C PRO A 129 -19.23 5.97 -23.27
N GLY A 130 -18.18 5.44 -23.90
CA GLY A 130 -18.15 4.04 -24.37
C GLY A 130 -18.84 3.78 -25.71
N MET A 131 -19.43 4.79 -26.38
CA MET A 131 -20.10 4.64 -27.67
C MET A 131 -19.22 5.05 -28.86
N SER A 132 -17.89 4.91 -28.76
CA SER A 132 -17.02 5.12 -29.93
C SER A 132 -17.09 3.93 -30.89
N SER A 133 -16.82 4.15 -32.20
CA SER A 133 -16.80 3.04 -33.18
C SER A 133 -15.88 1.91 -32.73
N ARG A 134 -14.65 2.28 -32.32
CA ARG A 134 -13.65 1.33 -31.81
C ARG A 134 -14.17 0.52 -30.62
N THR A 135 -14.86 1.17 -29.68
CA THR A 135 -15.39 0.49 -28.49
C THR A 135 -16.51 -0.47 -28.86
N LEU A 136 -17.44 -0.06 -29.72
CA LEU A 136 -18.55 -0.88 -30.17
C LEU A 136 -18.05 -2.11 -30.96
N GLU A 137 -17.10 -1.92 -31.87
CA GLU A 137 -16.46 -3.02 -32.62
C GLU A 137 -15.83 -4.04 -31.68
N ALA A 138 -15.05 -3.58 -30.70
CA ALA A 138 -14.41 -4.44 -29.71
C ALA A 138 -15.44 -5.21 -28.86
N LYS A 139 -16.42 -4.51 -28.29
CA LYS A 139 -17.43 -5.12 -27.41
C LYS A 139 -18.33 -6.10 -28.16
N PHE A 140 -18.67 -5.83 -29.41
CA PHE A 140 -19.46 -6.76 -30.21
C PHE A 140 -18.66 -8.00 -30.61
N ALA A 141 -17.36 -7.86 -30.88
CA ALA A 141 -16.48 -9.00 -31.11
C ALA A 141 -16.35 -9.88 -29.84
N GLU A 142 -16.17 -9.26 -28.68
CA GLU A 142 -16.16 -9.95 -27.38
C GLU A 142 -17.49 -10.66 -27.09
N ALA A 143 -18.62 -9.97 -27.30
CA ALA A 143 -19.96 -10.51 -27.08
C ALA A 143 -20.23 -11.74 -27.95
N ASN A 144 -19.85 -11.68 -29.24
CA ASN A 144 -19.97 -12.81 -30.16
C ASN A 144 -19.09 -14.00 -29.76
N LYS A 145 -17.94 -13.78 -29.11
CA LYS A 145 -17.10 -14.86 -28.56
C LYS A 145 -17.73 -15.44 -27.29
N SER A 146 -18.20 -14.56 -26.39
CA SER A 146 -18.78 -14.92 -25.09
C SER A 146 -19.98 -15.86 -25.23
N ILE A 147 -20.89 -15.59 -26.17
CA ILE A 147 -22.09 -16.42 -26.37
C ILE A 147 -21.82 -17.75 -27.10
N LYS A 148 -20.67 -17.87 -27.76
CA LYS A 148 -20.26 -19.10 -28.48
C LYS A 148 -19.37 -20.01 -27.64
N SER A 149 -18.86 -19.50 -26.52
CA SER A 149 -18.00 -20.23 -25.58
C SER A 149 -18.85 -21.05 -24.61
#